data_AF-A0A8I3AMD7-F1
#
_entry.id   AF-A0A8I3AMD7-F1
#
_cell.length_a   1.000
_cell.length_b   1.000
_cell.length_c   1.000
_cell.angle_alpha   90.00
_cell.angle_beta   90.00
_cell.angle_gamma   90.00
#
_symmetry.space_group_name_H-M   'P 1'
#
loop_
_entity.id
_entity.type
_entity.pdbx_description
1 polymer ?
#
loop_
_entity_poly.entity_id
_entity_poly.type
_entity_poly.pdbx_seq_one_letter_code
_entity_poly.pdbx_strand_id
1 'polypeptide(L)'
;MLVDSINHPKPAASTEGSVLGPFHTHDAPTLPNGGIMSDDEADSSGHYDVQRQDREAPSERALFIRGDPYESSDAVFGVKKSLVVSLDKVDEVTSSEFQVQEATWLLRYDFVLVSEEETLALRDHNAVAALRDLGLTHLKLVDHLPVPELD
;
A
#
# COMPACT_ATOMS: atom_id res chain seq x y z
N MET A 1 6.94 -8.93 3.64
CA MET A 1 7.79 -9.42 2.54
C MET A 1 9.09 -8.62 2.52
N LEU A 2 10.25 -9.26 2.46
CA LEU A 2 11.56 -8.61 2.74
C LEU A 2 12.00 -7.61 1.67
N VAL A 3 11.83 -7.94 0.38
CA VAL A 3 12.34 -7.11 -0.74
C VAL A 3 11.58 -5.78 -0.84
N ASP A 4 10.24 -5.81 -0.77
CA ASP A 4 9.44 -4.58 -0.80
C ASP A 4 9.72 -3.69 0.43
N SER A 5 9.82 -4.29 1.62
CA SER A 5 10.16 -3.56 2.84
C SER A 5 11.56 -2.94 2.83
N ILE A 6 12.49 -3.49 2.06
CA ILE A 6 13.85 -2.93 1.90
C ILE A 6 13.87 -1.83 0.84
N ASN A 7 13.20 -2.04 -0.30
CA ASN A 7 13.29 -1.12 -1.43
C ASN A 7 12.42 0.14 -1.24
N HIS A 8 11.33 0.05 -0.47
CA HIS A 8 10.42 1.16 -0.22
C HIS A 8 10.22 1.37 1.30
N PRO A 9 11.23 1.89 2.03
CA PRO A 9 11.09 2.16 3.45
C PRO A 9 10.07 3.29 3.64
N LYS A 10 9.06 3.06 4.47
CA LYS A 10 7.98 4.03 4.61
C LYS A 10 7.91 4.67 5.99
N PRO A 11 7.55 5.96 6.07
CA PRO A 11 7.18 6.60 7.33
C PRO A 11 6.05 5.83 8.02
N ALA A 12 6.06 5.80 9.35
CA ALA A 12 5.11 5.02 10.16
C ALA A 12 3.62 5.34 9.92
N ALA A 13 3.31 6.53 9.41
CA ALA A 13 1.94 6.96 9.11
C ALA A 13 1.46 6.62 7.68
N SER A 14 2.33 6.09 6.82
CA SER A 14 2.00 5.78 5.43
C SER A 14 1.28 4.44 5.30
N THR A 15 0.42 4.31 4.29
CA THR A 15 -0.23 3.01 4.02
C THR A 15 0.79 2.00 3.49
N GLU A 16 0.82 0.82 4.11
CA GLU A 16 1.70 -0.28 3.75
C GLU A 16 1.41 -0.85 2.35
N GLY A 17 2.43 -1.49 1.77
CA GLY A 17 2.35 -2.11 0.43
C GLY A 17 2.15 -3.61 0.59
N SER A 18 1.59 -4.23 -0.45
CA SER A 18 1.44 -5.68 -0.61
C SER A 18 2.14 -6.14 -1.90
N VAL A 19 2.08 -7.44 -2.18
CA VAL A 19 2.71 -8.08 -3.34
C VAL A 19 1.85 -7.92 -4.59
N LEU A 20 2.48 -7.67 -5.74
CA LEU A 20 1.81 -7.79 -7.04
C LEU A 20 1.37 -9.23 -7.30
N GLY A 21 0.06 -9.45 -7.37
CA GLY A 21 -0.49 -10.70 -7.90
C GLY A 21 -0.27 -10.81 -9.42
N PRO A 22 -0.22 -12.02 -9.99
CA PRO A 22 0.04 -12.23 -11.42
C PRO A 22 -1.10 -11.77 -12.34
N PHE A 23 -2.17 -11.22 -11.78
CA PHE A 23 -3.41 -10.84 -12.48
C PHE A 23 -3.54 -9.35 -12.76
N HIS A 24 -2.50 -8.55 -12.49
CA HIS A 24 -2.49 -7.13 -12.84
C HIS A 24 -2.38 -6.93 -14.36
N THR A 25 -3.15 -5.99 -14.89
CA THR A 25 -3.08 -5.54 -16.28
C THR A 25 -3.06 -4.02 -16.34
N HIS A 26 -2.26 -3.47 -17.26
CA HIS A 26 -2.22 -2.03 -17.53
C HIS A 26 -3.42 -1.54 -18.35
N ASP A 27 -4.23 -2.46 -18.87
CA ASP A 27 -5.29 -2.18 -19.83
C ASP A 27 -6.64 -1.95 -19.15
N ALA A 28 -6.65 -1.75 -17.82
CA ALA A 28 -7.87 -1.54 -17.05
C ALA A 28 -8.58 -0.24 -17.49
N PRO A 29 -9.91 -0.26 -17.68
CA PRO A 29 -10.66 0.91 -18.10
C PRO A 29 -10.65 2.00 -17.02
N THR A 30 -10.47 3.26 -17.44
CA THR A 30 -10.64 4.40 -16.53
C THR A 30 -12.12 4.64 -16.25
N LEU A 31 -12.51 4.55 -14.98
CA LEU A 31 -13.86 4.84 -14.51
C LEU A 31 -13.88 6.18 -13.74
N PRO A 32 -14.97 6.96 -13.84
CA PRO A 32 -15.15 8.14 -12.99
C PRO A 32 -15.38 7.73 -11.53
N ASN A 33 -15.24 8.70 -10.61
CA ASN A 33 -15.59 8.47 -9.20
C ASN A 33 -17.06 8.04 -9.07
N GLY A 34 -17.31 7.00 -8.27
CA GLY A 34 -18.62 6.35 -8.16
C GLY A 34 -18.98 5.40 -9.30
N GLY A 35 -18.06 5.12 -10.24
CA GLY A 35 -18.27 4.15 -11.32
C GLY A 35 -18.42 2.72 -10.81
N ILE A 36 -19.24 1.93 -11.51
CA ILE A 36 -19.45 0.51 -11.22
C ILE A 36 -18.29 -0.30 -11.82
N MET A 37 -17.65 -1.14 -11.00
CA MET A 37 -16.50 -1.97 -11.38
C MET A 37 -16.83 -3.45 -11.58
N SER A 38 -18.02 -3.91 -11.15
CA SER A 38 -18.46 -5.30 -11.28
C SER A 38 -19.65 -5.39 -12.22
N ASP A 39 -19.57 -6.32 -13.17
CA ASP A 39 -20.71 -6.76 -13.98
C ASP A 39 -21.36 -8.06 -13.43
N ASP A 40 -20.77 -8.65 -12.38
CA ASP A 40 -21.23 -9.91 -11.77
C ASP A 40 -21.78 -9.71 -10.34
N GLU A 41 -22.73 -10.55 -9.94
CA GLU A 41 -23.50 -10.39 -8.69
C GLU A 41 -22.84 -11.04 -7.45
N ALA A 42 -21.70 -11.73 -7.56
CA ALA A 42 -21.11 -12.41 -6.39
C ALA A 42 -19.62 -12.79 -6.50
N ASP A 43 -18.73 -11.97 -5.95
CA ASP A 43 -17.71 -12.34 -4.95
C ASP A 43 -16.90 -11.12 -4.49
N SER A 44 -16.62 -11.05 -3.19
CA SER A 44 -16.15 -9.83 -2.52
C SER A 44 -14.68 -9.93 -2.11
N SER A 45 -13.78 -9.90 -3.09
CA SER A 45 -12.36 -9.56 -2.86
C SER A 45 -11.87 -8.60 -3.93
N GLY A 46 -11.65 -7.34 -3.55
CA GLY A 46 -11.16 -6.28 -4.45
C GLY A 46 -9.67 -6.00 -4.22
N HIS A 47 -8.89 -5.97 -5.30
CA HIS A 47 -7.55 -5.38 -5.30
C HIS A 47 -7.67 -3.92 -5.75
N TYR A 48 -6.99 -3.01 -5.07
CA TYR A 48 -7.10 -1.57 -5.34
C TYR A 48 -5.71 -0.99 -5.54
N ASP A 49 -5.48 -0.38 -6.70
CA ASP A 49 -4.30 0.44 -6.93
C ASP A 49 -4.71 1.91 -7.03
N VAL A 50 -4.03 2.76 -6.26
CA VAL A 50 -4.28 4.20 -6.20
C VAL A 50 -2.98 4.90 -6.56
N GLN A 51 -2.89 5.33 -7.81
CA GLN A 51 -1.74 6.05 -8.35
C GLN A 51 -2.00 7.56 -8.40
N ARG A 52 -1.01 8.36 -8.01
CA ARG A 52 -0.98 9.80 -8.27
C ARG A 52 0.30 10.16 -9.00
N GLN A 53 0.18 10.99 -10.03
CA GLN A 53 1.29 11.34 -10.93
C GLN A 53 2.50 11.98 -10.21
N ASP A 54 2.27 12.61 -9.05
CA ASP A 54 3.28 13.33 -8.26
C ASP A 54 3.69 12.60 -6.96
N ARG A 55 3.21 11.36 -6.74
CA ARG A 55 3.55 10.59 -5.54
C ARG A 55 3.93 9.17 -5.90
N GLU A 56 5.04 8.70 -5.36
CA GLU A 56 5.34 7.26 -5.35
C GLU A 56 4.30 6.56 -4.47
N ALA A 57 3.31 5.95 -5.12
CA ALA A 57 2.55 4.90 -4.50
C ALA A 57 3.50 3.70 -4.31
N PRO A 58 3.44 2.98 -3.18
CA PRO A 58 4.07 1.67 -3.15
C PRO A 58 3.51 0.80 -4.26
N SER A 59 4.38 -0.06 -4.80
CA SER A 59 4.15 -0.90 -5.96
C SER A 59 2.71 -1.43 -6.09
N GLU A 60 2.07 -1.99 -5.06
CA GLU A 60 0.60 -2.09 -4.98
C GLU A 60 0.06 -2.21 -3.54
N ARG A 61 -1.26 -2.14 -3.39
CA ARG A 61 -2.00 -2.28 -2.13
C ARG A 61 -3.11 -3.33 -2.26
N ALA A 62 -3.21 -4.21 -1.26
CA ALA A 62 -4.33 -5.14 -1.11
C ALA A 62 -4.97 -4.89 0.25
N LEU A 63 -6.30 -4.87 0.31
CA LEU A 63 -7.05 -4.79 1.56
C LEU A 63 -7.67 -6.15 1.84
N PHE A 64 -7.55 -6.61 3.08
CA PHE A 64 -8.05 -7.91 3.51
C PHE A 64 -9.24 -7.71 4.44
N ILE A 65 -10.30 -8.50 4.26
CA ILE A 65 -11.49 -8.37 5.10
C ILE A 65 -11.26 -9.06 6.45
N ARG A 66 -11.55 -8.35 7.54
CA ARG A 66 -11.46 -8.89 8.89
C ARG A 66 -12.39 -10.08 9.08
N GLY A 67 -11.85 -11.19 9.58
CA GLY A 67 -12.62 -12.41 9.82
C GLY A 67 -12.67 -13.36 8.61
N ASP A 68 -11.90 -13.08 7.55
CA ASP A 68 -11.66 -14.04 6.48
C ASP A 68 -10.99 -15.31 7.06
N PRO A 69 -11.48 -16.53 6.75
CA PRO A 69 -10.88 -17.78 7.22
C PRO A 69 -9.37 -17.92 6.94
N TYR A 70 -8.87 -17.25 5.90
CA TYR A 70 -7.49 -17.30 5.45
C TYR A 70 -6.65 -16.08 5.87
N GLU A 71 -7.19 -15.16 6.68
CA GLU A 71 -6.48 -13.96 7.16
C GLU A 71 -5.12 -14.31 7.79
N SER A 72 -5.04 -15.44 8.51
CA SER A 72 -3.82 -15.89 9.20
C SER A 72 -2.98 -16.91 8.43
N SER A 73 -3.47 -17.40 7.29
CA SER A 73 -2.87 -18.51 6.54
C SER A 73 -2.71 -18.20 5.05
N ASP A 74 -2.53 -16.92 4.70
CA ASP A 74 -2.31 -16.51 3.32
C ASP A 74 -1.06 -17.19 2.75
N ALA A 75 -1.24 -17.88 1.62
CA ALA A 75 -0.24 -18.72 0.97
C ALA A 75 1.01 -17.94 0.52
N VAL A 76 0.88 -16.63 0.32
CA VAL A 76 1.98 -15.76 -0.15
C VAL A 76 2.47 -14.75 0.90
N PHE A 77 1.97 -14.84 2.14
CA PHE A 77 2.34 -13.95 3.25
C PHE A 77 2.18 -12.44 2.94
N GLY A 78 1.15 -12.08 2.16
CA GLY A 78 0.82 -10.71 1.79
C GLY A 78 -0.01 -9.97 2.85
N VAL A 79 -0.69 -10.70 3.73
CA VAL A 79 -1.52 -10.09 4.79
C VAL A 79 -0.65 -9.34 5.80
N LYS A 80 -0.95 -8.05 5.96
CA LYS A 80 -0.42 -7.20 7.02
C LYS A 80 -1.55 -6.66 7.87
N LYS A 81 -1.35 -6.58 9.19
CA LYS A 81 -2.38 -6.14 10.14
C LYS A 81 -2.95 -4.75 9.84
N SER A 82 -2.13 -3.86 9.30
CA SER A 82 -2.51 -2.50 8.87
C SER A 82 -3.42 -2.47 7.64
N LEU A 83 -3.48 -3.57 6.89
CA LEU A 83 -4.26 -3.74 5.66
C LEU A 83 -5.53 -4.58 5.90
N VAL A 84 -5.76 -5.05 7.13
CA VAL A 84 -6.99 -5.75 7.51
C VAL A 84 -8.07 -4.74 7.90
N VAL A 85 -9.13 -4.67 7.10
CA VAL A 85 -10.21 -3.69 7.19
C VAL A 85 -11.53 -4.35 7.59
N SER A 86 -12.39 -3.60 8.29
CA SER A 86 -13.77 -3.99 8.59
C SER A 86 -14.73 -3.39 7.57
N LEU A 87 -15.78 -4.15 7.25
CA LEU A 87 -16.89 -3.66 6.44
C LEU A 87 -17.95 -3.02 7.33
N ASP A 88 -18.36 -1.82 6.94
CA ASP A 88 -19.51 -1.12 7.50
C ASP A 88 -20.75 -1.39 6.64
N LYS A 89 -21.88 -0.82 7.03
CA LYS A 89 -23.11 -0.79 6.23
C LYS A 89 -23.36 0.62 5.72
N VAL A 90 -23.82 0.72 4.47
CA VAL A 90 -24.21 1.99 3.85
C VAL A 90 -25.32 2.67 4.67
N ASP A 91 -25.09 3.94 5.00
CA ASP A 91 -26.06 4.84 5.63
C ASP A 91 -26.86 5.65 4.59
N GLU A 92 -27.88 6.38 5.05
CA GLU A 92 -28.77 7.18 4.19
C GLU A 92 -28.02 8.25 3.38
N VAL A 93 -26.97 8.84 3.97
CA VAL A 93 -26.15 9.90 3.33
C VAL A 93 -25.36 9.31 2.17
N THR A 94 -24.64 8.21 2.42
CA THR A 94 -23.83 7.51 1.42
C THR A 94 -24.70 6.91 0.32
N SER A 95 -25.86 6.36 0.70
CA SER A 95 -26.89 5.87 -0.23
C SER A 95 -27.32 6.95 -1.22
N SER A 96 -27.61 8.15 -0.71
CA SER A 96 -28.04 9.28 -1.54
C SER A 96 -26.93 9.85 -2.43
N GLU A 97 -25.70 9.92 -1.93
CA GLU A 97 -24.55 10.47 -2.67
C GLU A 97 -24.11 9.56 -3.82
N PHE A 98 -24.02 8.25 -3.57
CA PHE A 98 -23.49 7.27 -4.51
C PHE A 98 -24.57 6.42 -5.19
N GLN A 99 -25.85 6.66 -4.90
CA GLN A 99 -27.01 5.94 -5.45
C GLN A 99 -26.95 4.42 -5.20
N VAL A 100 -26.48 4.02 -4.02
CA VAL A 100 -26.36 2.63 -3.58
C VAL A 100 -27.43 2.28 -2.54
N GLN A 101 -27.89 1.02 -2.51
CA GLN A 101 -28.94 0.63 -1.57
C GLN A 101 -28.46 0.70 -0.11
N GLU A 102 -29.34 1.15 0.80
CA GLU A 102 -29.09 1.07 2.24
C GLU A 102 -28.78 -0.35 2.69
N ALA A 103 -27.94 -0.48 3.73
CA ALA A 103 -27.48 -1.77 4.25
C ALA A 103 -26.66 -2.64 3.27
N THR A 104 -26.23 -2.10 2.13
CA THR A 104 -25.13 -2.67 1.32
C THR A 104 -23.83 -2.63 2.12
N TRP A 105 -22.90 -3.55 1.87
CA TRP A 105 -21.58 -3.52 2.50
C TRP A 105 -20.77 -2.31 2.00
N LEU A 106 -20.15 -1.60 2.94
CA LEU A 106 -19.34 -0.42 2.69
C LEU A 106 -17.91 -0.66 3.19
N LEU A 107 -16.92 -0.49 2.31
CA LEU A 107 -15.51 -0.44 2.68
C LEU A 107 -15.05 1.02 2.63
N ARG A 108 -14.56 1.54 3.76
CA ARG A 108 -13.94 2.86 3.83
C ARG A 108 -12.48 2.70 4.23
N TYR A 109 -11.59 3.30 3.43
CA TYR A 109 -10.16 3.24 3.69
C TYR A 109 -9.47 4.53 3.26
N ASP A 110 -8.70 5.11 4.16
CA ASP A 110 -7.91 6.32 3.91
C ASP A 110 -6.50 5.94 3.48
N PHE A 111 -6.19 6.20 2.21
CA PHE A 111 -4.86 5.97 1.67
C PHE A 111 -3.93 7.14 1.98
N VAL A 112 -2.86 6.87 2.74
CA VAL A 112 -1.79 7.84 2.99
C VAL A 112 -0.65 7.59 2.02
N LEU A 113 -0.40 8.55 1.14
CA LEU A 113 0.67 8.54 0.15
C LEU A 113 1.80 9.48 0.62
N VAL A 114 3.03 9.03 0.52
CA VAL A 114 4.23 9.82 0.82
C VAL A 114 4.89 10.29 -0.47
N SER A 115 5.63 11.39 -0.43
CA SER A 115 6.40 11.82 -1.59
C SER A 115 7.65 10.94 -1.78
N GLU A 116 8.19 10.96 -3.00
CA GLU A 116 9.47 10.33 -3.32
C GLU A 116 10.60 10.91 -2.44
N GLU A 117 10.61 12.24 -2.27
CA GLU A 117 11.59 12.95 -1.45
C GLU A 117 11.58 12.48 0.02
N GLU A 118 10.38 12.34 0.62
CA GLU A 118 10.22 11.85 2.00
C GLU A 118 10.73 10.40 2.15
N THR A 119 10.47 9.57 1.14
CA THR A 119 10.89 8.16 1.10
C THR A 119 12.40 8.03 0.98
N LEU A 120 13.01 8.80 0.08
CA LEU A 120 14.47 8.83 -0.12
C LEU A 120 15.20 9.35 1.13
N ALA A 121 14.71 10.42 1.74
CA ALA A 121 15.31 10.97 2.97
C ALA A 121 15.27 9.96 4.12
N LEU A 122 14.15 9.22 4.27
CA LEU A 122 14.03 8.18 5.28
C LEU A 122 14.96 7.00 4.99
N ARG A 123 15.12 6.61 3.72
CA ARG A 123 16.06 5.57 3.31
C ARG A 123 17.48 5.93 3.69
N ASP A 124 17.92 7.14 3.38
CA ASP A 124 19.26 7.61 3.71
C ASP A 124 19.49 7.64 5.21
N HIS A 125 18.51 8.13 5.98
CA HIS A 125 18.58 8.13 7.44
C HIS A 125 18.76 6.72 8.00
N ASN A 126 17.94 5.76 7.55
CA ASN A 126 18.01 4.37 7.98
C ASN A 126 19.32 3.70 7.56
N ALA A 127 19.81 3.99 6.36
CA ALA A 127 21.09 3.48 5.87
C ALA A 127 22.26 4.02 6.70
N VAL A 128 22.29 5.32 7.03
CA VAL A 128 23.32 5.90 7.91
C VAL A 128 23.28 5.29 9.31
N ALA A 129 22.09 5.12 9.89
CA ALA A 129 21.92 4.48 11.19
C ALA A 129 22.43 3.03 11.17
N ALA A 130 22.06 2.25 10.15
CA ALA A 130 22.53 0.88 9.99
C ALA A 130 24.05 0.79 9.78
N LEU A 131 24.65 1.69 8.99
CA LEU A 131 26.11 1.76 8.82
C LEU A 131 26.82 2.03 10.15
N ARG A 132 26.27 2.92 10.99
CA ARG A 132 26.80 3.20 12.33
C ARG A 132 26.70 1.98 13.24
N ASP A 133 25.54 1.32 13.27
CA ASP A 133 25.31 0.15 14.11
C ASP A 133 26.19 -1.04 13.70
N LEU A 134 26.51 -1.15 12.41
CA LEU A 134 27.44 -2.14 11.87
C LEU A 134 28.92 -1.76 12.02
N GLY A 135 29.23 -0.58 12.57
CA GLY A 135 30.60 -0.10 12.74
C GLY A 135 31.29 0.32 11.43
N LEU A 136 30.54 0.51 10.35
CA LEU A 136 31.03 0.90 9.02
C LEU A 136 31.16 2.43 8.90
N THR A 137 31.86 3.07 9.84
CA THR A 137 31.97 4.55 9.91
C THR A 137 32.84 5.17 8.81
N HIS A 138 33.52 4.37 8.00
CA HIS A 138 34.34 4.80 6.86
C HIS A 138 33.54 4.87 5.54
N LEU A 139 32.24 4.57 5.59
CA LEU A 139 31.34 4.68 4.45
C LEU A 139 30.46 5.92 4.62
N LYS A 140 30.32 6.71 3.56
CA LYS A 140 29.36 7.83 3.47
C LYS A 140 28.34 7.55 2.39
N LEU A 141 27.16 8.16 2.50
CA LEU A 141 26.19 8.13 1.41
C LEU A 141 26.55 9.20 0.36
N VAL A 142 26.67 8.78 -0.90
CA VAL A 142 26.73 9.65 -2.08
C VAL A 142 25.68 9.12 -3.06
N ASP A 143 24.77 9.99 -3.52
CA ASP A 143 23.64 9.61 -4.38
C ASP A 143 22.86 8.38 -3.84
N HIS A 144 22.59 8.38 -2.53
CA HIS A 144 21.91 7.32 -1.80
C HIS A 144 22.63 5.95 -1.81
N LEU A 145 23.91 5.91 -2.18
CA LEU A 145 24.75 4.71 -2.20
C LEU A 145 25.90 4.83 -1.17
N PRO A 146 26.16 3.78 -0.37
CA PRO A 146 27.30 3.78 0.54
C PRO A 146 28.59 3.66 -0.26
N VAL A 147 29.42 4.69 -0.21
CA VAL A 147 30.75 4.74 -0.84
C VAL A 147 31.83 4.91 0.22
N PRO A 148 33.01 4.28 0.06
CA PRO A 148 34.15 4.53 0.93
C PRO A 148 34.55 6.00 0.94
N GLU A 149 34.82 6.53 2.13
CA GLU A 149 35.57 7.77 2.26
C GLU A 149 37.02 7.48 1.83
N LEU A 150 37.37 7.99 0.65
CA LEU A 150 38.75 8.04 0.18
C LEU A 150 39.41 9.25 0.84
N ASP A 151 40.37 8.98 1.73
CA ASP A 151 41.31 9.96 2.26
C ASP A 151 42.26 10.51 1.18
#